data_AF-A0A7C1FCM1-F1
#
_entry.id   AF-A0A7C1FCM1-F1
#
_cell.length_a   1.000
_cell.length_b   1.000
_cell.length_c   1.000
_cell.angle_alpha   90.00
_cell.angle_beta   90.00
_cell.angle_gamma   90.00
#
_symmetry.space_group_name_H-M   'P 1'
#
loop_
_entity.id
_entity.type
_entity.pdbx_description
1 polymer ?
#
loop_
_entity_poly.entity_id
_entity_poly.type
_entity_poly.pdbx_seq_one_letter_code
_entity_poly.pdbx_strand_id
1 'polypeptide(L)'
;MVVRKSDLPFGSEFSPSQIELAPVLELADEYGGDWRAFEKAVRETYFEGYNTSDSNKAKLANNTKLSMIAYGIIDRDANLTEFGRKLYEMRHNEEQLYVAMARHILLNLHGMNLIQCVKDIQAAGETVTLIKLRAWLDERGIHFPRGGKHPSIMRLWLEKAGILQPDSWDVNETRLQEVLGTSIKEFDILSIFTAEQRAYLKALTNIEGGTHLSNEIAKLATATYGVAFDEKNLPKQVLYPLQRAGYIKLERGTKSPGRGAKPFYVTITERFKADILGPLLEQIDTQVRSELRPLLRKSLDQILDELSAKETHIRGLALEALAFKLMHLIDLEYVGTRLRGSETGGAEVDLIFEGARLVYSRWQVQCKNTARVSLDDIAKEVGLTHFLKTNVIVIVTTGEIGTKARQYANKIMTDSNLCIVTIDGNDLAQIRSKPVAIVDVLNREARHAMTLKTLEI
;
A
#
# COMPACT_ATOMS: atom_id res chain seq x y z
N MET A 1 1.56 37.53 -16.22
CA MET A 1 1.96 36.17 -15.81
C MET A 1 1.16 35.82 -14.56
N VAL A 2 0.25 34.85 -14.64
CA VAL A 2 -0.45 34.35 -13.44
C VAL A 2 0.58 33.56 -12.64
N VAL A 3 0.88 34.01 -11.42
CA VAL A 3 1.78 33.29 -10.52
C VAL A 3 1.07 32.01 -10.10
N ARG A 4 1.55 30.86 -10.59
CA ARG A 4 1.03 29.55 -10.17
C ARG A 4 1.30 29.39 -8.68
N LYS A 5 0.27 29.03 -7.92
CA LYS A 5 0.38 28.75 -6.48
C LYS A 5 1.20 27.46 -6.28
N SER A 6 1.98 27.40 -5.21
CA SER A 6 2.68 26.17 -4.80
C SER A 6 1.66 25.06 -4.49
N ASP A 7 1.94 23.85 -4.97
CA ASP A 7 1.22 22.62 -4.62
C ASP A 7 1.71 22.06 -3.27
N LEU A 8 2.96 22.36 -2.88
CA LEU A 8 3.45 22.10 -1.53
C LEU A 8 2.97 23.17 -0.54
N PRO A 9 2.65 22.82 0.72
CA PRO A 9 2.15 23.76 1.72
C PRO A 9 3.17 24.86 1.98
N PHE A 10 2.66 26.08 2.14
CA PHE A 10 3.46 27.19 2.63
C PHE A 10 3.94 26.85 4.05
N GLY A 11 5.24 27.04 4.31
CA GLY A 11 5.88 26.62 5.57
C GLY A 11 6.86 27.66 6.12
N SER A 12 6.86 28.88 5.58
CA SER A 12 7.76 29.93 6.07
C SER A 12 7.43 30.23 7.52
N GLU A 13 8.46 30.33 8.35
CA GLU A 13 8.35 30.57 9.80
C GLU A 13 7.58 29.47 10.58
N PHE A 14 7.44 28.27 10.01
CA PHE A 14 6.82 27.10 10.65
C PHE A 14 7.69 25.87 10.44
N SER A 15 8.90 25.91 11.01
CA SER A 15 9.83 24.78 11.05
C SER A 15 10.08 24.37 12.50
N PRO A 16 10.37 23.09 12.79
CA PRO A 16 10.66 22.63 14.14
C PRO A 16 11.95 23.22 14.72
N SER A 17 12.82 23.81 13.90
CA SER A 17 14.00 24.56 14.38
C SER A 17 13.65 25.94 14.95
N GLN A 18 12.39 26.39 14.80
CA GLN A 18 11.94 27.72 15.18
C GLN A 18 10.64 27.72 15.97
N ILE A 19 9.71 26.84 15.62
CA ILE A 19 8.38 26.71 16.23
C ILE A 19 8.27 25.32 16.86
N GLU A 20 7.95 25.30 18.14
CA GLU A 20 7.60 24.07 18.84
C GLU A 20 6.10 23.79 18.65
N LEU A 21 5.76 22.58 18.20
CA LEU A 21 4.39 22.26 17.79
C LEU A 21 3.41 22.25 18.97
N ALA A 22 3.79 21.69 20.12
CA ALA A 22 2.90 21.64 21.28
C ALA A 22 2.58 23.05 21.85
N PRO A 23 3.56 23.94 22.11
CA PRO A 23 3.26 25.29 22.57
C PRO A 23 2.44 26.12 21.57
N VAL A 24 2.70 26.04 20.27
CA VAL A 24 1.90 26.83 19.29
C VAL A 24 0.46 26.32 19.17
N LEU A 25 0.21 25.04 19.46
CA LEU A 25 -1.15 24.49 19.56
C LEU A 25 -1.89 25.02 20.80
N GLU A 26 -1.20 25.21 21.93
CA GLU A 26 -1.78 25.86 23.12
C GLU A 26 -2.20 27.29 22.81
N LEU A 27 -1.36 28.05 22.09
CA LEU A 27 -1.72 29.40 21.65
C LEU A 27 -2.96 29.41 20.73
N ALA A 28 -3.08 28.43 19.83
CA ALA A 28 -4.21 28.34 18.93
C ALA A 28 -5.52 27.94 19.65
N ASP A 29 -5.43 27.11 20.69
CA ASP A 29 -6.56 26.75 21.55
C ASP A 29 -7.02 27.96 22.40
N GLU A 30 -6.07 28.67 23.01
CA GLU A 30 -6.35 29.82 23.88
C GLU A 30 -6.94 31.03 23.12
N TYR A 31 -6.37 31.35 21.95
CA TYR A 31 -6.73 32.54 21.17
C TYR A 31 -7.61 32.24 19.95
N GLY A 32 -8.12 31.00 19.83
CA GLY A 32 -8.98 30.58 18.72
C GLY A 32 -10.20 31.49 18.55
N GLY A 33 -10.44 31.96 17.33
CA GLY A 33 -11.51 32.91 17.01
C GLY A 33 -11.06 34.38 17.05
N ASP A 34 -9.88 34.68 17.61
CA ASP A 34 -9.22 35.97 17.50
C ASP A 34 -7.82 35.83 16.89
N TRP A 35 -7.77 35.79 15.56
CA TRP A 35 -6.50 35.65 14.83
C TRP A 35 -5.49 36.75 15.13
N ARG A 36 -5.91 37.94 15.59
CA ARG A 36 -4.99 39.04 15.94
C ARG A 36 -4.34 38.79 17.29
N ALA A 37 -5.12 38.32 18.26
CA ALA A 37 -4.59 37.89 19.55
C ALA A 37 -3.62 36.72 19.37
N PHE A 38 -3.98 35.73 18.53
CA PHE A 38 -3.10 34.63 18.17
C PHE A 38 -1.78 35.11 17.54
N GLU A 39 -1.81 35.98 16.51
CA GLU A 39 -0.59 36.52 15.90
C GLU A 39 0.28 37.29 16.91
N LYS A 40 -0.35 38.06 17.80
CA LYS A 40 0.36 38.78 18.86
C LYS A 40 1.06 37.80 19.80
N ALA A 41 0.37 36.76 20.26
CA ALA A 41 0.94 35.74 21.14
C ALA A 41 2.10 35.00 20.45
N VAL A 42 1.93 34.58 19.19
CA VAL A 42 3.01 33.96 18.40
C VAL A 42 4.22 34.91 18.27
N ARG A 43 3.98 36.20 18.03
CA ARG A 43 5.06 37.20 17.98
C ARG A 43 5.84 37.27 19.28
N GLU A 44 5.12 37.40 20.39
CA GLU A 44 5.70 37.52 21.73
C GLU A 44 6.47 36.26 22.13
N THR A 45 5.95 35.07 21.80
CA THR A 45 6.59 33.79 22.12
C THR A 45 7.84 33.50 21.27
N TYR A 46 7.77 33.70 19.95
CA TYR A 46 8.80 33.19 19.03
C TYR A 46 9.69 34.27 18.39
N PHE A 47 9.23 35.51 18.31
CA PHE A 47 9.86 36.55 17.47
C PHE A 47 10.26 37.83 18.22
N GLU A 48 9.89 37.98 19.49
CA GLU A 48 10.14 39.21 20.24
C GLU A 48 11.64 39.52 20.38
N GLY A 49 12.47 38.49 20.57
CA GLY A 49 13.92 38.60 20.69
C GLY A 49 14.69 38.84 19.38
N TYR A 50 14.02 38.87 18.22
CA TYR A 50 14.70 39.02 16.94
C TYR A 50 15.19 40.47 16.75
N ASN A 51 16.43 40.63 16.29
CA ASN A 51 17.02 41.94 15.98
C ASN A 51 16.50 42.49 14.64
N THR A 52 15.23 42.90 14.60
CA THR A 52 14.53 43.42 13.42
C THR A 52 13.40 44.36 13.85
N SER A 53 12.80 45.09 12.90
CA SER A 53 11.69 46.00 13.20
C SER A 53 10.44 45.27 13.69
N ASP A 54 9.61 45.92 14.51
CA ASP A 54 8.34 45.35 14.99
C ASP A 54 7.40 44.97 13.85
N SER A 55 7.42 45.72 12.74
CA SER A 55 6.69 45.38 11.52
C SER A 55 7.15 44.04 10.94
N ASN A 56 8.46 43.78 10.94
CA ASN A 56 8.99 42.49 10.49
C ASN A 56 8.64 41.37 11.46
N LYS A 57 8.75 41.59 12.79
CA LYS A 57 8.32 40.59 13.78
C LYS A 57 6.85 40.20 13.60
N ALA A 58 5.98 41.18 13.37
CA ALA A 58 4.56 40.92 13.08
C ALA A 58 4.36 40.12 11.78
N LYS A 59 5.14 40.40 10.73
CA LYS A 59 5.11 39.60 9.48
C LYS A 59 5.55 38.15 9.71
N LEU A 60 6.56 37.92 10.56
CA LEU A 60 7.01 36.57 10.89
C LEU A 60 5.90 35.77 11.60
N ALA A 61 5.23 36.38 12.59
CA ALA A 61 4.10 35.75 13.27
C ALA A 61 2.92 35.45 12.32
N ASN A 62 2.58 36.38 11.42
CA ASN A 62 1.57 36.14 10.39
C ASN A 62 1.99 34.99 9.44
N ASN A 63 3.27 34.89 9.06
CA ASN A 63 3.75 33.77 8.25
C ASN A 63 3.59 32.42 8.97
N THR A 64 3.82 32.36 10.29
CA THR A 64 3.54 31.16 11.10
C THR A 64 2.06 30.79 11.03
N LYS A 65 1.15 31.76 11.22
CA LYS A 65 -0.31 31.53 11.06
C LYS A 65 -0.66 31.00 9.67
N LEU A 66 -0.18 31.65 8.61
CA LEU A 66 -0.43 31.24 7.23
C LEU A 66 0.09 29.82 6.94
N SER A 67 1.23 29.46 7.53
CA SER A 67 1.78 28.10 7.43
C SER A 67 0.92 27.09 8.18
N MET A 68 0.48 27.39 9.41
CA MET A 68 -0.44 26.49 10.14
C MET A 68 -1.77 26.27 9.40
N ILE A 69 -2.28 27.29 8.69
CA ILE A 69 -3.42 27.14 7.77
C ILE A 69 -3.07 26.22 6.60
N ALA A 70 -1.91 26.41 5.98
CA ALA A 70 -1.47 25.60 4.83
C ALA A 70 -1.23 24.12 5.18
N TYR A 71 -0.85 23.85 6.44
CA TYR A 71 -0.75 22.50 7.00
C TYR A 71 -2.08 21.97 7.57
N GLY A 72 -3.17 22.72 7.43
CA GLY A 72 -4.51 22.30 7.83
C GLY A 72 -4.75 22.24 9.34
N ILE A 73 -3.90 22.87 10.15
CA ILE A 73 -3.95 22.82 11.62
C ILE A 73 -4.99 23.82 12.16
N ILE A 74 -5.05 25.02 11.60
CA ILE A 74 -5.99 26.08 11.98
C ILE A 74 -6.75 26.62 10.77
N ASP A 75 -7.89 27.26 11.02
CA ASP A 75 -8.60 28.07 10.03
C ASP A 75 -8.09 29.52 9.98
N ARG A 76 -8.77 30.38 9.21
CA ARG A 76 -8.36 31.80 9.04
C ARG A 76 -8.49 32.63 10.31
N ASP A 77 -9.38 32.25 11.20
CA ASP A 77 -9.66 32.92 12.47
C ASP A 77 -8.88 32.29 13.62
N ALA A 78 -7.87 31.47 13.30
CA ALA A 78 -7.00 30.74 14.21
C ALA A 78 -7.71 29.66 15.05
N ASN A 79 -8.92 29.25 14.71
CA ASN A 79 -9.54 28.08 15.37
C ASN A 79 -8.81 26.81 14.95
N LEU A 80 -8.57 25.91 15.90
CA LEU A 80 -8.12 24.55 15.60
C LEU A 80 -9.15 23.85 14.70
N THR A 81 -8.67 23.33 13.57
CA THR A 81 -9.46 22.44 12.70
C THR A 81 -9.67 21.09 13.38
N GLU A 82 -10.40 20.17 12.75
CA GLU A 82 -10.47 18.79 13.22
C GLU A 82 -9.08 18.16 13.37
N PHE A 83 -8.19 18.38 12.40
CA PHE A 83 -6.82 17.90 12.48
C PHE A 83 -6.02 18.63 13.58
N GLY A 84 -6.18 19.95 13.72
CA GLY A 84 -5.56 20.72 14.78
C GLY A 84 -5.95 20.25 16.19
N ARG A 85 -7.24 19.98 16.42
CA ARG A 85 -7.73 19.47 17.71
C ARG A 85 -7.14 18.10 18.03
N LYS A 86 -7.05 17.21 17.02
CA LYS A 86 -6.40 15.91 17.18
C LYS A 86 -4.93 16.05 17.61
N LEU A 87 -4.19 16.98 17.02
CA LEU A 87 -2.82 17.27 17.45
C LEU A 87 -2.78 17.84 18.87
N TYR A 88 -3.69 18.77 19.19
CA TYR A 88 -3.79 19.38 20.52
C TYR A 88 -4.05 18.35 21.62
N GLU A 89 -4.92 17.37 21.39
CA GLU A 89 -5.16 16.27 22.34
C GLU A 89 -3.89 15.43 22.60
N MET A 90 -3.01 15.32 21.62
CA MET A 90 -1.74 14.57 21.69
C MET A 90 -0.56 15.41 22.17
N ARG A 91 -0.73 16.70 22.47
CA ARG A 91 0.38 17.65 22.69
C ARG A 91 1.34 17.28 23.83
N HIS A 92 0.88 16.49 24.80
CA HIS A 92 1.69 16.00 25.93
C HIS A 92 2.45 14.70 25.62
N ASN A 93 2.23 14.11 24.44
CA ASN A 93 2.94 12.92 23.96
C ASN A 93 3.69 13.28 22.66
N GLU A 94 4.97 13.65 22.81
CA GLU A 94 5.80 14.14 21.71
C GLU A 94 5.87 13.15 20.54
N GLU A 95 6.01 11.86 20.82
CA GLU A 95 6.09 10.83 19.78
C GLU A 95 4.78 10.77 18.98
N GLN A 96 3.64 10.63 19.66
CA GLN A 96 2.34 10.53 18.98
C GLN A 96 2.00 11.81 18.21
N LEU A 97 2.36 12.97 18.76
CA LEU A 97 2.17 14.27 18.12
C LEU A 97 2.89 14.34 16.77
N TYR A 98 4.18 14.00 16.73
CA TYR A 98 4.95 14.06 15.48
C TYR A 98 4.61 12.94 14.50
N VAL A 99 4.23 11.75 14.98
CA VAL A 99 3.70 10.68 14.12
C VAL A 99 2.41 11.14 13.44
N ALA A 100 1.49 11.76 14.18
CA ALA A 100 0.24 12.28 13.61
C ALA A 100 0.50 13.41 12.59
N MET A 101 1.42 14.33 12.89
CA MET A 101 1.82 15.40 11.99
C MET A 101 2.46 14.87 10.69
N ALA A 102 3.44 13.97 10.81
CA ALA A 102 4.10 13.37 9.65
C ALA A 102 3.14 12.57 8.78
N ARG A 103 2.23 11.80 9.39
CA ARG A 103 1.20 11.06 8.64
C ARG A 103 0.30 12.00 7.84
N HIS A 104 -0.11 13.12 8.43
CA HIS A 104 -0.91 14.12 7.70
C HIS A 104 -0.14 14.71 6.52
N ILE A 105 1.14 15.08 6.71
CA ILE A 105 2.01 15.58 5.65
C ILE A 105 2.10 14.58 4.49
N LEU A 106 2.38 13.32 4.79
CA LEU A 106 2.58 12.28 3.80
C LEU A 106 1.33 12.03 2.97
N LEU A 107 0.17 11.92 3.62
CA LEU A 107 -1.08 11.52 2.98
C LEU A 107 -1.84 12.68 2.32
N ASN A 108 -1.74 13.90 2.86
CA ASN A 108 -2.61 15.01 2.45
C ASN A 108 -1.86 16.19 1.83
N LEU A 109 -0.54 16.32 2.04
CA LEU A 109 0.23 17.51 1.66
C LEU A 109 1.36 17.19 0.67
N HIS A 110 1.16 16.19 -0.19
CA HIS A 110 2.15 15.69 -1.16
C HIS A 110 3.47 15.17 -0.55
N GLY A 111 3.51 14.87 0.76
CA GLY A 111 4.72 14.35 1.40
C GLY A 111 5.21 13.03 0.80
N MET A 112 4.30 12.13 0.39
CA MET A 112 4.69 10.90 -0.31
C MET A 112 5.35 11.15 -1.66
N ASN A 113 4.85 12.13 -2.42
CA ASN A 113 5.47 12.49 -3.70
C ASN A 113 6.86 13.09 -3.50
N LEU A 114 7.06 13.87 -2.44
CA LEU A 114 8.37 14.39 -2.06
C LEU A 114 9.34 13.25 -1.73
N ILE A 115 8.93 12.30 -0.88
CA ILE A 115 9.75 11.13 -0.51
C ILE A 115 10.10 10.28 -1.73
N GLN A 116 9.14 9.99 -2.62
CA GLN A 116 9.42 9.23 -3.84
C GLN A 116 10.40 9.97 -4.75
N CYS A 117 10.20 11.28 -4.96
CA CYS A 117 11.12 12.10 -5.75
C CYS A 117 12.54 12.10 -5.18
N VAL A 118 12.69 12.13 -3.86
CA VAL A 118 13.99 12.03 -3.18
C VAL A 118 14.65 10.68 -3.48
N LYS A 119 13.91 9.58 -3.30
CA LYS A 119 14.40 8.22 -3.55
C LYS A 119 14.78 8.02 -5.01
N ASP A 120 14.02 8.57 -5.95
CA ASP A 120 14.33 8.48 -7.38
C ASP A 120 15.64 9.22 -7.72
N ILE A 121 15.87 10.41 -7.14
CA ILE A 121 17.12 11.16 -7.32
C ILE A 121 18.30 10.34 -6.75
N GLN A 122 18.15 9.77 -5.56
CA GLN A 122 19.19 8.94 -4.94
C GLN A 122 19.46 7.65 -5.71
N ALA A 123 18.42 6.99 -6.22
CA ALA A 123 18.53 5.79 -7.04
C ALA A 123 19.24 6.05 -8.38
N ALA A 124 19.13 7.28 -8.90
CA ALA A 124 19.92 7.74 -10.05
C ALA A 124 21.40 8.07 -9.69
N GLY A 125 21.81 7.90 -8.43
CA GLY A 125 23.16 8.21 -7.95
C GLY A 125 23.42 9.70 -7.77
N GLU A 126 22.37 10.52 -7.70
CA GLU A 126 22.46 11.98 -7.70
C GLU A 126 22.27 12.56 -6.29
N THR A 127 22.96 13.66 -5.98
CA THR A 127 22.72 14.40 -4.72
C THR A 127 21.41 15.18 -4.78
N VAL A 128 20.58 15.04 -3.76
CA VAL A 128 19.30 15.75 -3.62
C VAL A 128 19.55 17.23 -3.32
N THR A 129 19.06 18.11 -4.18
CA THR A 129 19.13 19.57 -4.00
C THR A 129 17.77 20.20 -4.29
N LEU A 130 17.50 21.39 -3.76
CA LEU A 130 16.25 22.12 -4.07
C LEU A 130 16.08 22.45 -5.55
N ILE A 131 17.19 22.53 -6.31
CA ILE A 131 17.14 22.72 -7.77
C ILE A 131 16.61 21.45 -8.44
N LYS A 132 17.15 20.28 -8.10
CA LYS A 132 16.71 18.99 -8.65
C LYS A 132 15.31 18.62 -8.20
N LEU A 133 15.01 18.74 -6.90
CA LEU A 133 13.67 18.50 -6.37
C LEU A 133 12.61 19.32 -7.10
N ARG A 134 12.90 20.60 -7.39
CA ARG A 134 11.98 21.43 -8.16
C ARG A 134 11.76 20.93 -9.57
N ALA A 135 12.82 20.58 -10.29
CA ALA A 135 12.70 20.08 -11.66
C ALA A 135 11.91 18.76 -11.68
N TRP A 136 12.26 17.81 -10.82
CA TRP A 136 11.69 16.47 -10.80
C TRP A 136 10.26 16.44 -10.24
N LEU A 137 9.92 17.28 -9.27
CA LEU A 137 8.52 17.43 -8.83
C LEU A 137 7.65 18.12 -9.89
N ASP A 138 8.19 19.10 -10.63
CA ASP A 138 7.45 19.78 -11.71
C ASP A 138 7.15 18.81 -12.88
N GLU A 139 8.08 17.89 -13.20
CA GLU A 139 7.86 16.76 -14.12
C GLU A 139 6.73 15.82 -13.64
N ARG A 140 6.55 15.69 -12.32
CA ARG A 140 5.47 14.94 -11.67
C ARG A 140 4.19 15.78 -11.49
N GLY A 141 4.15 16.98 -12.07
CA GLY A 141 3.00 17.90 -12.01
C GLY A 141 2.89 18.73 -10.72
N ILE A 142 3.83 18.58 -9.78
CA ILE A 142 3.83 19.24 -8.46
C ILE A 142 4.75 20.46 -8.50
N HIS A 143 4.14 21.63 -8.46
CA HIS A 143 4.85 22.90 -8.56
C HIS A 143 5.20 23.48 -7.19
N PHE A 144 6.39 24.07 -7.07
CA PHE A 144 6.69 25.03 -6.01
C PHE A 144 7.62 26.15 -6.53
N PRO A 145 7.53 27.38 -5.98
CA PRO A 145 8.21 28.54 -6.52
C PRO A 145 9.74 28.47 -6.40
N ARG A 146 10.44 29.14 -7.32
CA ARG A 146 11.89 29.33 -7.25
C ARG A 146 12.25 30.07 -5.95
N GLY A 147 13.20 29.53 -5.19
CA GLY A 147 13.61 30.07 -3.89
C GLY A 147 12.66 29.70 -2.74
N GLY A 148 11.55 29.00 -3.00
CA GLY A 148 10.67 28.47 -1.97
C GLY A 148 11.36 27.40 -1.13
N LYS A 149 11.23 27.49 0.20
CA LYS A 149 11.80 26.54 1.16
C LYS A 149 10.82 25.42 1.57
N HIS A 150 9.65 25.33 0.93
CA HIS A 150 8.56 24.42 1.32
C HIS A 150 9.01 22.94 1.47
N PRO A 151 9.76 22.34 0.53
CA PRO A 151 10.26 20.98 0.70
C PRO A 151 11.18 20.83 1.92
N SER A 152 12.02 21.82 2.20
CA SER A 152 12.93 21.80 3.36
C SER A 152 12.18 21.87 4.68
N ILE A 153 11.11 22.66 4.76
CA ILE A 153 10.27 22.73 5.97
C ILE A 153 9.55 21.41 6.18
N MET A 154 8.98 20.84 5.12
CA MET A 154 8.36 19.51 5.16
C MET A 154 9.35 18.43 5.60
N ARG A 155 10.59 18.45 5.06
CA ARG A 155 11.70 17.57 5.44
C ARG A 155 11.94 17.60 6.96
N LEU A 156 12.02 18.81 7.53
CA LEU A 156 12.27 18.99 8.96
C LEU A 156 11.14 18.41 9.83
N TRP A 157 9.88 18.55 9.43
CA TRP A 157 8.77 17.93 10.17
C TRP A 157 8.76 16.40 10.06
N LEU A 158 9.13 15.85 8.89
CA LEU A 158 9.29 14.40 8.70
C LEU A 158 10.50 13.85 9.47
N GLU A 159 11.56 14.64 9.60
CA GLU A 159 12.73 14.34 10.44
C GLU A 159 12.34 14.22 11.93
N LYS A 160 11.47 15.11 12.46
CA LYS A 160 10.95 15.01 13.84
C LYS A 160 10.18 13.70 14.11
N ALA A 161 9.63 13.06 13.07
CA ALA A 161 8.99 11.75 13.18
C ALA A 161 9.95 10.57 12.93
N GLY A 162 11.24 10.83 12.67
CA GLY A 162 12.28 9.83 12.40
C GLY A 162 12.26 9.25 10.98
N ILE A 163 11.48 9.84 10.06
CA ILE A 163 11.31 9.34 8.69
C ILE A 163 12.50 9.73 7.81
N LEU A 164 13.01 10.95 7.99
CA LEU A 164 14.23 11.42 7.36
C LEU A 164 15.34 11.51 8.39
N GLN A 165 16.55 11.12 7.99
CA GLN A 165 17.72 11.23 8.86
C GLN A 165 18.08 12.71 9.10
N PRO A 166 18.61 13.06 10.30
CA PRO A 166 19.07 14.40 10.59
C PRO A 166 20.04 14.93 9.53
N ASP A 167 19.83 16.18 9.11
CA ASP A 167 20.65 16.88 8.10
C ASP A 167 20.79 16.18 6.74
N SER A 168 19.96 15.18 6.46
CA SER A 168 19.98 14.40 5.22
C SER A 168 18.59 14.32 4.57
N TRP A 169 18.60 13.83 3.32
CA TRP A 169 17.42 13.38 2.59
C TRP A 169 17.25 11.85 2.63
N ASP A 170 18.12 11.14 3.36
CA ASP A 170 18.02 9.69 3.50
C ASP A 170 16.76 9.29 4.26
N VAL A 171 16.00 8.39 3.64
CA VAL A 171 14.72 7.91 4.15
C VAL A 171 14.95 6.68 5.01
N ASN A 172 14.47 6.71 6.24
CA ASN A 172 14.31 5.52 7.07
C ASN A 172 13.04 4.78 6.63
N GLU A 173 13.22 3.81 5.72
CA GLU A 173 12.10 3.04 5.15
C GLU A 173 11.25 2.36 6.22
N THR A 174 11.88 1.79 7.24
CA THR A 174 11.16 1.15 8.36
C THR A 174 10.26 2.16 9.06
N ARG A 175 10.78 3.34 9.40
CA ARG A 175 10.00 4.38 10.08
C ARG A 175 8.93 5.01 9.17
N LEU A 176 9.23 5.18 7.89
CA LEU A 176 8.25 5.63 6.90
C LEU A 176 7.05 4.67 6.85
N GLN A 177 7.31 3.37 6.75
CA GLN A 177 6.27 2.36 6.74
C GLN A 177 5.53 2.23 8.08
N GLU A 178 6.20 2.43 9.22
CA GLU A 178 5.56 2.53 10.54
C GLU A 178 4.54 3.68 10.58
N VAL A 179 4.95 4.88 10.17
CA VAL A 179 4.11 6.09 10.23
C VAL A 179 2.96 6.06 9.22
N LEU A 180 3.23 5.60 7.99
CA LEU A 180 2.20 5.36 6.97
C LEU A 180 1.29 4.19 7.33
N GLY A 181 1.76 3.30 8.21
CA GLY A 181 1.06 2.09 8.56
C GLY A 181 1.20 0.98 7.53
N THR A 182 2.10 1.12 6.55
CA THR A 182 2.32 0.18 5.45
C THR A 182 3.22 -1.00 5.83
N SER A 183 3.87 -1.00 7.01
CA SER A 183 4.44 -2.25 7.55
C SER A 183 4.22 -2.46 9.06
N ILE A 184 3.70 -1.46 9.79
CA ILE A 184 3.31 -1.60 11.21
C ILE A 184 1.92 -0.96 11.50
N LYS A 185 1.05 -0.80 10.50
CA LYS A 185 -0.42 -0.76 10.72
C LYS A 185 -1.13 -1.73 9.78
N GLU A 186 -0.63 -2.94 9.76
CA GLU A 186 -1.54 -4.06 9.91
C GLU A 186 -2.13 -3.97 11.33
N PHE A 187 -3.08 -3.04 11.46
CA PHE A 187 -4.02 -2.80 12.53
C PHE A 187 -3.43 -2.58 13.94
N ASP A 188 -3.70 -1.41 14.54
CA ASP A 188 -3.66 -1.23 16.00
C ASP A 188 -4.49 -2.30 16.74
N ILE A 189 -5.45 -2.91 16.04
CA ILE A 189 -6.28 -4.04 16.46
C ILE A 189 -5.60 -5.41 16.26
N LEU A 190 -4.67 -5.57 15.31
CA LEU A 190 -3.93 -6.82 15.14
C LEU A 190 -2.72 -6.92 16.06
N SER A 191 -2.16 -5.80 16.52
CA SER A 191 -1.03 -5.76 17.45
C SER A 191 -1.30 -6.52 18.76
N ILE A 192 -2.57 -6.56 19.21
CA ILE A 192 -3.01 -7.32 20.39
C ILE A 192 -3.09 -8.84 20.17
N PHE A 193 -3.01 -9.31 18.92
CA PHE A 193 -3.08 -10.73 18.56
C PHE A 193 -1.69 -11.33 18.35
N THR A 194 -1.54 -12.64 18.54
CA THR A 194 -0.28 -13.35 18.28
C THR A 194 0.07 -13.38 16.79
N ALA A 195 1.31 -13.71 16.43
CA ALA A 195 1.73 -13.78 15.03
C ALA A 195 0.86 -14.74 14.19
N GLU A 196 0.48 -15.88 14.76
CA GLU A 196 -0.40 -16.88 14.14
C GLU A 196 -1.82 -16.34 13.97
N GLN A 197 -2.36 -15.66 14.98
CA GLN A 197 -3.68 -15.04 14.93
C GLN A 197 -3.74 -13.90 13.90
N ARG A 198 -2.70 -13.06 13.84
CA ARG A 198 -2.57 -12.00 12.84
C ARG A 198 -2.53 -12.58 11.43
N ALA A 199 -1.64 -13.53 11.19
CA ALA A 199 -1.53 -14.19 9.90
C ALA A 199 -2.84 -14.89 9.49
N TYR A 200 -3.58 -15.45 10.45
CA TYR A 200 -4.89 -16.04 10.20
C TYR A 200 -5.95 -15.01 9.79
N LEU A 201 -5.98 -13.85 10.46
CA LEU A 201 -6.89 -12.75 10.13
C LEU A 201 -6.56 -12.11 8.78
N LYS A 202 -5.27 -11.96 8.42
CA LYS A 202 -4.86 -11.51 7.09
C LYS A 202 -5.18 -12.52 6.00
N ALA A 203 -4.99 -13.82 6.26
CA ALA A 203 -5.46 -14.84 5.31
C ALA A 203 -6.98 -14.79 5.10
N LEU A 204 -7.75 -14.37 6.11
CA LEU A 204 -9.19 -14.13 5.98
C LEU A 204 -9.54 -12.87 5.19
N THR A 205 -8.68 -11.83 5.14
CA THR A 205 -8.92 -10.68 4.24
C THR A 205 -8.77 -11.09 2.79
N ASN A 206 -7.88 -12.04 2.54
CA ASN A 206 -7.56 -12.54 1.21
C ASN A 206 -8.65 -13.46 0.66
N ILE A 207 -9.37 -14.19 1.53
CA ILE A 207 -10.47 -15.09 1.15
C ILE A 207 -11.82 -14.39 1.43
N GLU A 208 -12.30 -13.61 0.47
CA GLU A 208 -13.54 -12.84 0.63
C GLU A 208 -14.82 -13.71 0.66
N GLY A 209 -15.73 -13.38 1.60
CA GLY A 209 -17.12 -13.83 1.61
C GLY A 209 -17.33 -15.32 1.97
N GLY A 210 -18.49 -15.64 2.51
CA GLY A 210 -18.89 -17.03 2.78
C GLY A 210 -18.24 -17.68 4.01
N THR A 211 -18.33 -19.00 4.05
CA THR A 211 -17.93 -19.84 5.18
C THR A 211 -16.85 -20.82 4.72
N HIS A 212 -15.69 -20.78 5.36
CA HIS A 212 -14.49 -21.52 4.94
C HIS A 212 -14.02 -22.51 6.00
N LEU A 213 -13.33 -23.57 5.61
CA LEU A 213 -12.78 -24.53 6.56
C LEU A 213 -11.53 -23.96 7.25
N SER A 214 -11.44 -24.19 8.56
CA SER A 214 -10.43 -23.55 9.40
C SER A 214 -8.99 -23.93 9.03
N ASN A 215 -8.78 -25.15 8.53
CA ASN A 215 -7.49 -25.65 8.06
C ASN A 215 -7.09 -25.08 6.69
N GLU A 216 -8.05 -24.70 5.85
CA GLU A 216 -7.77 -24.10 4.54
C GLU A 216 -7.25 -22.66 4.72
N ILE A 217 -7.84 -21.91 5.64
CA ILE A 217 -7.35 -20.58 6.04
C ILE A 217 -5.95 -20.69 6.65
N ALA A 218 -5.71 -21.67 7.53
CA ALA A 218 -4.39 -21.91 8.11
C ALA A 218 -3.34 -22.22 7.04
N LYS A 219 -3.69 -23.06 6.05
CA LYS A 219 -2.82 -23.38 4.90
C LYS A 219 -2.46 -22.12 4.11
N LEU A 220 -3.43 -21.25 3.83
CA LEU A 220 -3.17 -20.00 3.13
C LEU A 220 -2.25 -19.09 3.97
N ALA A 221 -2.53 -18.93 5.26
CA ALA A 221 -1.72 -18.13 6.16
C ALA A 221 -0.27 -18.63 6.25
N THR A 222 -0.05 -19.95 6.29
CA THR A 222 1.30 -20.54 6.27
C THR A 222 2.04 -20.25 4.97
N ALA A 223 1.40 -20.46 3.82
CA ALA A 223 2.03 -20.22 2.52
C ALA A 223 2.36 -18.73 2.30
N THR A 224 1.52 -17.86 2.85
CA THR A 224 1.59 -16.42 2.62
C THR A 224 2.54 -15.74 3.60
N TYR A 225 2.41 -16.04 4.90
CA TYR A 225 3.12 -15.32 5.97
C TYR A 225 4.23 -16.14 6.65
N GLY A 226 4.47 -17.37 6.21
CA GLY A 226 5.54 -18.22 6.76
C GLY A 226 5.32 -18.69 8.19
N VAL A 227 4.10 -18.55 8.73
CA VAL A 227 3.75 -19.00 10.08
C VAL A 227 3.40 -20.48 10.10
N ALA A 228 3.79 -21.19 11.16
CA ALA A 228 3.39 -22.58 11.38
C ALA A 228 2.20 -22.65 12.35
N PHE A 229 1.19 -23.47 12.03
CA PHE A 229 0.07 -23.73 12.93
C PHE A 229 0.16 -25.15 13.49
N ASP A 230 -0.07 -25.30 14.80
CA ASP A 230 -0.33 -26.61 15.40
C ASP A 230 -1.75 -27.05 15.05
N GLU A 231 -1.90 -27.99 14.13
CA GLU A 231 -3.22 -28.45 13.66
C GLU A 231 -4.12 -28.99 14.79
N LYS A 232 -3.54 -29.59 15.85
CA LYS A 232 -4.32 -30.11 16.99
C LYS A 232 -4.75 -28.99 17.93
N ASN A 233 -3.95 -27.94 18.07
CA ASN A 233 -4.22 -26.83 18.97
C ASN A 233 -4.76 -25.56 18.28
N LEU A 234 -4.90 -25.56 16.96
CA LEU A 234 -5.43 -24.45 16.16
C LEU A 234 -6.72 -23.85 16.75
N PRO A 235 -7.71 -24.65 17.21
CA PRO A 235 -8.90 -24.09 17.84
C PRO A 235 -8.59 -23.27 19.10
N LYS A 236 -7.71 -23.78 19.99
CA LYS A 236 -7.41 -23.13 21.28
C LYS A 236 -6.48 -21.92 21.11
N GLN A 237 -5.48 -22.03 20.24
CA GLN A 237 -4.47 -21.00 20.05
C GLN A 237 -4.94 -19.86 19.15
N VAL A 238 -5.82 -20.15 18.19
CA VAL A 238 -6.21 -19.18 17.15
C VAL A 238 -7.71 -18.96 17.13
N LEU A 239 -8.51 -20.00 16.90
CA LEU A 239 -9.93 -19.82 16.58
C LEU A 239 -10.76 -19.27 17.77
N TYR A 240 -10.61 -19.84 18.97
CA TYR A 240 -11.37 -19.39 20.14
C TYR A 240 -10.95 -17.98 20.61
N PRO A 241 -9.67 -17.60 20.65
CA PRO A 241 -9.27 -16.20 20.86
C PRO A 241 -9.92 -15.24 19.87
N LEU A 242 -9.87 -15.54 18.57
CA LEU A 242 -10.44 -14.67 17.53
C LEU A 242 -11.98 -14.59 17.61
N GLN A 243 -12.65 -15.69 17.94
CA GLN A 243 -14.09 -15.71 18.18
C GLN A 243 -14.47 -14.87 19.42
N ARG A 244 -13.72 -15.00 20.52
CA ARG A 244 -13.94 -14.20 21.74
C ARG A 244 -13.72 -12.71 21.50
N ALA A 245 -12.75 -12.36 20.67
CA ALA A 245 -12.51 -10.98 20.25
C ALA A 245 -13.58 -10.46 19.26
N GLY A 246 -14.44 -11.33 18.74
CA GLY A 246 -15.58 -10.98 17.91
C GLY A 246 -15.30 -10.86 16.42
N TYR A 247 -14.13 -11.32 15.94
CA TYR A 247 -13.74 -11.22 14.52
C TYR A 247 -14.25 -12.36 13.65
N ILE A 248 -14.50 -13.52 14.24
CA ILE A 248 -14.98 -14.71 13.52
C ILE A 248 -16.12 -15.41 14.25
N LYS A 249 -16.96 -16.12 13.49
CA LYS A 249 -17.93 -17.10 13.97
C LYS A 249 -17.45 -18.50 13.61
N LEU A 250 -17.59 -19.44 14.55
CA LEU A 250 -17.22 -20.84 14.38
C LEU A 250 -18.46 -21.73 14.37
N GLU A 251 -18.56 -22.59 13.36
CA GLU A 251 -19.53 -23.67 13.29
C GLU A 251 -18.80 -25.01 13.22
N ARG A 252 -19.28 -26.04 13.93
CA ARG A 252 -18.63 -27.35 13.90
C ARG A 252 -18.95 -28.06 12.60
N GLY A 253 -17.94 -28.61 11.93
CA GLY A 253 -18.13 -29.53 10.82
C GLY A 253 -18.71 -30.88 11.28
N THR A 254 -20.01 -30.95 11.59
CA THR A 254 -20.78 -32.16 11.97
C THR A 254 -20.33 -32.96 13.22
N LYS A 255 -21.30 -33.42 14.05
CA LYS A 255 -21.10 -34.37 15.16
C LYS A 255 -21.61 -35.76 14.74
N SER A 256 -20.72 -36.74 14.63
CA SER A 256 -21.04 -38.13 14.94
C SER A 256 -20.02 -38.63 15.96
N PRO A 257 -20.43 -39.21 17.09
CA PRO A 257 -19.50 -39.72 18.10
C PRO A 257 -18.62 -40.82 17.47
N GLY A 258 -17.28 -40.70 17.61
CA GLY A 258 -16.35 -41.81 17.32
C GLY A 258 -15.48 -41.71 16.07
N ARG A 259 -15.50 -40.61 15.29
CA ARG A 259 -14.48 -40.35 14.25
C ARG A 259 -13.97 -38.92 14.33
N GLY A 260 -12.67 -38.72 14.09
CA GLY A 260 -11.88 -37.53 14.45
C GLY A 260 -12.52 -36.18 14.18
N ALA A 261 -12.14 -35.19 14.99
CA ALA A 261 -12.69 -33.83 14.93
C ALA A 261 -12.46 -33.23 13.54
N LYS A 262 -13.54 -33.02 12.78
CA LYS A 262 -13.50 -32.29 11.53
C LYS A 262 -13.17 -30.80 11.78
N PRO A 263 -12.50 -30.12 10.83
CA PRO A 263 -12.21 -28.70 10.93
C PRO A 263 -13.47 -27.85 11.17
N PHE A 264 -13.29 -26.68 11.79
CA PHE A 264 -14.39 -25.73 11.98
C PHE A 264 -14.70 -25.02 10.67
N TYR A 265 -15.96 -24.68 10.48
CA TYR A 265 -16.38 -23.66 9.54
C TYR A 265 -16.20 -22.29 10.17
N VAL A 266 -15.54 -21.37 9.46
CA VAL A 266 -15.18 -20.03 9.90
C VAL A 266 -15.88 -19.03 9.00
N THR A 267 -16.57 -18.06 9.61
CA THR A 267 -17.23 -16.96 8.90
C THR A 267 -16.81 -15.64 9.52
N ILE A 268 -16.48 -14.64 8.69
CA ILE A 268 -16.13 -13.29 9.15
C ILE A 268 -17.34 -12.57 9.76
N THR A 269 -17.12 -11.67 10.72
CA THR A 269 -18.17 -10.85 11.34
C THR A 269 -18.25 -9.44 10.76
N GLU A 270 -19.30 -8.69 11.08
CA GLU A 270 -19.39 -7.26 10.75
C GLU A 270 -18.27 -6.45 11.41
N ARG A 271 -17.83 -6.86 12.61
CA ARG A 271 -16.67 -6.26 13.27
C ARG A 271 -15.40 -6.45 12.44
N PHE A 272 -15.14 -7.66 11.95
CA PHE A 272 -14.02 -7.89 11.03
C PHE A 272 -14.12 -7.02 9.77
N LYS A 273 -15.32 -6.87 9.20
CA LYS A 273 -15.49 -6.01 8.03
C LYS A 273 -15.17 -4.55 8.32
N ALA A 274 -15.65 -4.01 9.43
CA ALA A 274 -15.44 -2.61 9.80
C ALA A 274 -14.00 -2.32 10.24
N ASP A 275 -13.45 -3.20 11.10
CA ASP A 275 -12.17 -2.96 11.76
C ASP A 275 -10.98 -3.39 10.87
N ILE A 276 -11.19 -4.36 9.97
CA ILE A 276 -10.11 -5.00 9.20
C ILE A 276 -10.29 -4.78 7.69
N LEU A 277 -11.39 -5.28 7.12
CA LEU A 277 -11.55 -5.33 5.66
C LEU A 277 -11.77 -3.92 5.04
N GLY A 278 -12.58 -3.08 5.67
CA GLY A 278 -12.91 -1.74 5.17
C GLY A 278 -11.68 -0.84 5.00
N PRO A 279 -10.86 -0.65 6.07
CA PRO A 279 -9.63 0.14 5.98
C PRO A 279 -8.63 -0.39 4.94
N LEU A 280 -8.52 -1.72 4.80
CA LEU A 280 -7.67 -2.35 3.79
C LEU A 280 -8.14 -2.01 2.37
N LEU A 281 -9.44 -2.13 2.12
CA LEU A 281 -10.04 -1.79 0.82
C LEU A 281 -9.92 -0.29 0.50
N GLU A 282 -10.07 0.59 1.49
CA GLU A 282 -9.88 2.04 1.33
C GLU A 282 -8.43 2.37 0.96
N GLN A 283 -7.45 1.72 1.59
CA GLN A 283 -6.04 1.87 1.25
C GLN A 283 -5.76 1.45 -0.20
N ILE A 284 -6.30 0.31 -0.63
CA ILE A 284 -6.18 -0.17 -2.02
C ILE A 284 -6.89 0.78 -2.99
N ASP A 285 -8.06 1.32 -2.63
CA ASP A 285 -8.84 2.27 -3.44
C ASP A 285 -8.05 3.56 -3.74
N THR A 286 -7.15 4.00 -2.85
CA THR A 286 -6.27 5.16 -3.09
C THR A 286 -5.15 4.89 -4.10
N GLN A 287 -4.76 3.62 -4.28
CA GLN A 287 -3.65 3.21 -5.15
C GLN A 287 -4.11 2.72 -6.55
N VAL A 288 -5.41 2.42 -6.71
CA VAL A 288 -5.98 1.86 -7.94
C VAL A 288 -6.77 2.90 -8.74
N ARG A 289 -6.66 2.85 -10.08
CA ARG A 289 -7.41 3.71 -11.03
C ARG A 289 -8.93 3.60 -10.81
N SER A 290 -9.66 4.70 -11.02
CA SER A 290 -11.12 4.80 -10.77
C SER A 290 -11.97 3.75 -11.49
N GLU A 291 -11.54 3.25 -12.64
CA GLU A 291 -12.26 2.27 -13.47
C GLU A 291 -12.22 0.84 -12.91
N LEU A 292 -11.19 0.51 -12.12
CA LEU A 292 -11.04 -0.83 -11.52
C LEU A 292 -11.65 -0.91 -10.12
N ARG A 293 -11.88 0.24 -9.45
CA ARG A 293 -12.52 0.30 -8.11
C ARG A 293 -13.85 -0.45 -8.01
N PRO A 294 -14.76 -0.37 -9.00
CA PRO A 294 -16.00 -1.16 -8.97
C PRO A 294 -15.74 -2.66 -9.10
N LEU A 295 -14.66 -3.06 -9.78
CA LEU A 295 -14.28 -4.47 -9.98
C LEU A 295 -13.60 -5.05 -8.73
N LEU A 296 -12.82 -4.25 -8.00
CA LEU A 296 -12.20 -4.65 -6.73
C LEU A 296 -13.22 -5.04 -5.66
N ARG A 297 -14.40 -4.42 -5.70
CA ARG A 297 -15.50 -4.67 -4.77
C ARG A 297 -16.38 -5.86 -5.18
N LYS A 298 -16.15 -6.45 -6.35
CA LYS A 298 -16.89 -7.65 -6.80
C LYS A 298 -16.34 -8.89 -6.11
N SER A 299 -17.24 -9.80 -5.76
CA SER A 299 -16.83 -11.12 -5.27
C SER A 299 -16.15 -11.90 -6.39
N LEU A 300 -15.32 -12.89 -6.01
CA LEU A 300 -14.70 -13.79 -6.98
C LEU A 300 -15.74 -14.47 -7.89
N ASP A 301 -16.89 -14.87 -7.34
CA ASP A 301 -17.99 -15.44 -8.12
C ASP A 301 -18.54 -14.48 -9.18
N GLN A 302 -18.78 -13.21 -8.82
CA GLN A 302 -19.26 -12.19 -9.75
C GLN A 302 -18.26 -11.94 -10.88
N ILE A 303 -16.96 -11.87 -10.54
CA ILE A 303 -15.89 -11.69 -11.53
C ILE A 303 -15.86 -12.88 -12.50
N LEU A 304 -15.94 -14.10 -11.98
CA LEU A 304 -15.91 -15.31 -12.79
C LEU A 304 -17.16 -15.46 -13.67
N ASP A 305 -18.34 -15.01 -13.22
CA ASP A 305 -19.54 -14.96 -14.05
C ASP A 305 -19.38 -13.98 -15.23
N GLU A 306 -18.75 -12.83 -14.99
CA GLU A 306 -18.50 -11.81 -16.02
C GLU A 306 -17.47 -12.24 -17.08
N LEU A 307 -16.62 -13.24 -16.79
CA LEU A 307 -15.74 -13.84 -17.81
C LEU A 307 -16.52 -14.48 -18.97
N SER A 308 -17.78 -14.84 -18.73
CA SER A 308 -18.68 -15.43 -19.73
C SER A 308 -19.62 -14.39 -20.38
N ALA A 309 -19.45 -13.09 -20.09
CA ALA A 309 -20.29 -12.03 -20.65
C ALA A 309 -20.23 -12.00 -22.19
N LYS A 310 -21.33 -11.60 -22.84
CA LYS A 310 -21.37 -11.49 -24.32
C LYS A 310 -20.43 -10.41 -24.85
N GLU A 311 -20.24 -9.34 -24.09
CA GLU A 311 -19.38 -8.22 -24.49
C GLU A 311 -17.90 -8.50 -24.15
N THR A 312 -17.04 -8.38 -25.16
CA THR A 312 -15.59 -8.60 -25.01
C THR A 312 -14.94 -7.63 -24.03
N HIS A 313 -15.40 -6.38 -23.98
CA HIS A 313 -14.87 -5.39 -23.04
C HIS A 313 -15.12 -5.79 -21.57
N ILE A 314 -16.34 -6.25 -21.25
CA ILE A 314 -16.68 -6.71 -19.90
C ILE A 314 -15.84 -7.93 -19.52
N ARG A 315 -15.69 -8.89 -20.43
CA ARG A 315 -14.87 -10.08 -20.18
C ARG A 315 -13.39 -9.76 -19.97
N GLY A 316 -12.86 -8.78 -20.70
CA GLY A 316 -11.47 -8.32 -20.55
C GLY A 316 -11.24 -7.71 -19.17
N LEU A 317 -12.12 -6.78 -18.76
CA LEU A 317 -12.07 -6.17 -17.42
C LEU A 317 -12.25 -7.19 -16.30
N ALA A 318 -13.14 -8.17 -16.47
CA ALA A 318 -13.31 -9.26 -15.52
C ALA A 318 -12.04 -10.12 -15.38
N LEU A 319 -11.29 -10.34 -16.47
CA LEU A 319 -10.05 -11.10 -16.42
C LEU A 319 -8.92 -10.33 -15.73
N GLU A 320 -8.80 -9.03 -15.97
CA GLU A 320 -7.89 -8.15 -15.20
C GLU A 320 -8.25 -8.18 -13.70
N ALA A 321 -9.53 -8.04 -13.37
CA ALA A 321 -10.02 -8.10 -11.98
C ALA A 321 -9.74 -9.45 -11.31
N LEU A 322 -9.88 -10.55 -12.06
CA LEU A 322 -9.55 -11.89 -11.60
C LEU A 322 -8.07 -11.99 -11.25
N ALA A 323 -7.18 -11.61 -12.17
CA ALA A 323 -5.73 -11.67 -11.94
C ALA A 323 -5.33 -10.84 -10.72
N PHE A 324 -5.93 -9.66 -10.54
CA PHE A 324 -5.72 -8.87 -9.34
C PHE A 324 -6.13 -9.64 -8.08
N LYS A 325 -7.33 -10.23 -8.03
CA LYS A 325 -7.81 -11.01 -6.87
C LYS A 325 -6.90 -12.20 -6.57
N LEU A 326 -6.39 -12.89 -7.61
CA LEU A 326 -5.46 -14.01 -7.45
C LEU A 326 -4.11 -13.59 -6.83
N MET A 327 -3.56 -12.45 -7.25
CA MET A 327 -2.30 -11.95 -6.69
C MET A 327 -2.49 -11.40 -5.28
N HIS A 328 -3.63 -10.76 -5.00
CA HIS A 328 -3.97 -10.32 -3.65
C HIS A 328 -4.13 -11.50 -2.67
N LEU A 329 -4.69 -12.62 -3.13
CA LEU A 329 -4.85 -13.83 -2.32
C LEU A 329 -3.55 -14.30 -1.67
N ILE A 330 -2.41 -14.06 -2.31
CA ILE A 330 -1.07 -14.46 -1.88
C ILE A 330 -0.23 -13.30 -1.34
N ASP A 331 -0.87 -12.17 -1.01
CA ASP A 331 -0.26 -11.01 -0.35
C ASP A 331 0.84 -10.34 -1.19
N LEU A 332 0.63 -10.25 -2.51
CA LEU A 332 1.45 -9.40 -3.36
C LEU A 332 0.92 -7.97 -3.36
N GLU A 333 1.84 -7.02 -3.31
CA GLU A 333 1.54 -5.59 -3.36
C GLU A 333 1.33 -5.14 -4.81
N TYR A 334 0.25 -4.43 -5.06
CA TYR A 334 -0.06 -3.90 -6.38
C TYR A 334 0.71 -2.61 -6.64
N VAL A 335 1.40 -2.53 -7.79
CA VAL A 335 2.25 -1.39 -8.16
C VAL A 335 1.56 -0.48 -9.18
N GLY A 336 0.82 -1.05 -10.14
CA GLY A 336 0.20 -0.26 -11.21
C GLY A 336 -0.46 -1.07 -12.31
N THR A 337 -1.23 -0.37 -13.17
CA THR A 337 -2.01 -0.91 -14.30
C THR A 337 -1.67 -0.20 -15.59
N ARG A 338 -1.78 -0.93 -16.71
CA ARG A 338 -1.67 -0.41 -18.08
C ARG A 338 -0.48 0.51 -18.25
N LEU A 339 0.71 -0.03 -17.99
CA LEU A 339 1.94 0.67 -18.34
C LEU A 339 2.03 0.71 -19.88
N ARG A 340 2.03 1.93 -20.41
CA ARG A 340 2.16 2.25 -21.83
C ARG A 340 3.16 3.38 -21.98
N GLY A 341 4.00 3.34 -23.00
CA GLY A 341 4.91 4.44 -23.34
C GLY A 341 6.38 4.04 -23.36
N SER A 342 7.28 5.03 -23.25
CA SER A 342 8.73 4.82 -23.33
C SER A 342 9.27 3.87 -22.25
N GLU A 343 8.62 3.82 -21.09
CA GLU A 343 9.01 2.97 -19.96
C GLU A 343 8.81 1.48 -20.22
N THR A 344 7.92 1.10 -21.14
CA THR A 344 7.68 -0.31 -21.56
C THR A 344 8.19 -0.61 -22.97
N GLY A 345 8.97 0.30 -23.57
CA GLY A 345 9.37 0.20 -24.97
C GLY A 345 8.19 0.26 -25.95
N GLY A 346 7.06 0.87 -25.56
CA GLY A 346 5.85 1.00 -26.38
C GLY A 346 4.87 -0.18 -26.27
N ALA A 347 5.16 -1.20 -25.47
CA ALA A 347 4.28 -2.34 -25.27
C ALA A 347 3.30 -2.13 -24.10
N GLU A 348 2.22 -2.91 -24.07
CA GLU A 348 1.18 -2.86 -23.04
C GLU A 348 1.31 -4.05 -22.08
N VAL A 349 1.20 -3.78 -20.78
CA VAL A 349 1.09 -4.77 -19.69
C VAL A 349 -0.13 -4.46 -18.83
N ASP A 350 -0.91 -5.49 -18.51
CA ASP A 350 -2.19 -5.35 -17.81
C ASP A 350 -1.99 -4.97 -16.33
N LEU A 351 -1.17 -5.73 -15.58
CA LEU A 351 -0.95 -5.57 -14.14
C LEU A 351 0.51 -5.81 -13.74
N ILE A 352 1.02 -5.03 -12.77
CA ILE A 352 2.30 -5.28 -12.09
C ILE A 352 2.11 -5.36 -10.57
N PHE A 353 2.73 -6.38 -9.99
CA PHE A 353 2.79 -6.60 -8.56
C PHE A 353 4.24 -6.79 -8.10
N GLU A 354 4.51 -6.54 -6.83
CA GLU A 354 5.78 -6.89 -6.21
C GLU A 354 5.62 -7.43 -4.79
N GLY A 355 6.67 -8.06 -4.29
CA GLY A 355 6.73 -8.58 -2.92
C GLY A 355 8.16 -8.53 -2.41
N ALA A 356 8.34 -7.89 -1.25
CA ALA A 356 9.59 -7.86 -0.52
C ALA A 356 9.57 -8.94 0.58
N ARG A 357 9.88 -10.19 0.22
CA ARG A 357 10.28 -11.22 1.19
C ARG A 357 11.82 -11.23 1.30
N LEU A 358 12.42 -12.27 1.87
CA LEU A 358 13.89 -12.46 1.90
C LEU A 358 14.56 -12.29 0.52
N VAL A 359 13.78 -12.46 -0.56
CA VAL A 359 14.16 -12.15 -1.94
C VAL A 359 13.13 -11.18 -2.53
N TYR A 360 13.61 -10.09 -3.14
CA TYR A 360 12.77 -9.18 -3.91
C TYR A 360 12.20 -9.90 -5.14
N SER A 361 10.89 -9.82 -5.35
CA SER A 361 10.24 -10.34 -6.55
C SER A 361 9.27 -9.32 -7.14
N ARG A 362 9.33 -9.16 -8.47
CA ARG A 362 8.40 -8.36 -9.26
C ARG A 362 7.74 -9.22 -10.31
N TRP A 363 6.41 -9.24 -10.25
CA TRP A 363 5.52 -10.09 -11.01
C TRP A 363 4.82 -9.24 -12.07
N GLN A 364 5.06 -9.54 -13.34
CA GLN A 364 4.22 -9.03 -14.44
C GLN A 364 3.14 -10.06 -14.74
N VAL A 365 1.90 -9.60 -14.88
CA VAL A 365 0.76 -10.48 -15.15
C VAL A 365 0.12 -10.07 -16.46
N GLN A 366 0.09 -11.01 -17.42
CA GLN A 366 -0.60 -10.84 -18.69
C GLN A 366 -1.88 -11.69 -18.68
N CYS A 367 -3.00 -11.02 -18.94
CA CYS A 367 -4.31 -11.62 -18.97
C CYS A 367 -4.75 -11.81 -20.42
N LYS A 368 -5.22 -13.00 -20.79
CA LYS A 368 -5.80 -13.26 -22.11
C LYS A 368 -7.09 -14.05 -22.05
N ASN A 369 -8.19 -13.45 -22.51
CA ASN A 369 -9.42 -14.19 -22.76
C ASN A 369 -9.39 -14.80 -24.17
N THR A 370 -8.76 -15.96 -24.29
CA THR A 370 -8.63 -16.70 -25.56
C THR A 370 -8.81 -18.20 -25.30
N ALA A 371 -9.24 -18.94 -26.32
CA ALA A 371 -9.35 -20.40 -26.22
C ALA A 371 -7.98 -21.07 -26.04
N ARG A 372 -6.91 -20.47 -26.59
CA ARG A 372 -5.56 -21.02 -26.49
C ARG A 372 -4.51 -19.91 -26.54
N VAL A 373 -3.56 -19.96 -25.59
CA VAL A 373 -2.38 -19.08 -25.57
C VAL A 373 -1.30 -19.61 -26.51
N SER A 374 -0.71 -18.73 -27.30
CA SER A 374 0.33 -19.02 -28.29
C SER A 374 1.75 -18.76 -27.77
N LEU A 375 2.76 -19.18 -28.53
CA LEU A 375 4.16 -18.88 -28.22
C LEU A 375 4.43 -17.38 -28.21
N ASP A 376 3.91 -16.67 -29.21
CA ASP A 376 4.15 -15.23 -29.39
C ASP A 376 3.62 -14.43 -28.19
N ASP A 377 2.52 -14.90 -27.58
CA ASP A 377 1.98 -14.30 -26.36
C ASP A 377 3.00 -14.36 -25.21
N ILE A 378 3.70 -15.48 -25.03
CA ILE A 378 4.71 -15.62 -23.98
C ILE A 378 6.02 -14.90 -24.36
N ALA A 379 6.44 -15.00 -25.61
CA ALA A 379 7.66 -14.35 -26.10
C ALA A 379 7.62 -12.83 -25.97
N LYS A 380 6.45 -12.23 -26.23
CA LYS A 380 6.22 -10.81 -26.01
C LYS A 380 6.50 -10.44 -24.55
N GLU A 381 5.90 -11.16 -23.60
CA GLU A 381 6.07 -10.87 -22.17
C GLU A 381 7.52 -11.06 -21.71
N VAL A 382 8.21 -12.09 -22.19
CA VAL A 382 9.64 -12.31 -21.91
C VAL A 382 10.48 -11.11 -22.36
N GLY A 383 10.20 -10.54 -23.53
CA GLY A 383 10.90 -9.35 -24.03
C GLY A 383 10.73 -8.10 -23.15
N LEU A 384 9.59 -7.98 -22.43
CA LEU A 384 9.29 -6.83 -21.57
C LEU A 384 10.02 -6.84 -20.24
N THR A 385 10.55 -7.99 -19.83
CA THR A 385 11.24 -8.16 -18.54
C THR A 385 12.40 -7.18 -18.36
N HIS A 386 13.10 -6.84 -19.45
CA HIS A 386 14.22 -5.89 -19.41
C HIS A 386 13.81 -4.47 -19.05
N PHE A 387 12.60 -4.06 -19.44
CA PHE A 387 12.05 -2.75 -19.16
C PHE A 387 11.41 -2.71 -17.78
N LEU A 388 10.62 -3.73 -17.47
CA LEU A 388 9.82 -3.80 -16.24
C LEU A 388 10.62 -4.28 -15.02
N LYS A 389 11.82 -4.82 -15.25
CA LYS A 389 12.69 -5.42 -14.21
C LYS A 389 11.99 -6.53 -13.44
N THR A 390 11.17 -7.29 -14.14
CA THR A 390 10.39 -8.40 -13.58
C THR A 390 11.22 -9.67 -13.57
N ASN A 391 11.01 -10.51 -12.55
CA ASN A 391 11.62 -11.83 -12.43
C ASN A 391 10.58 -12.97 -12.42
N VAL A 392 9.30 -12.63 -12.32
CA VAL A 392 8.18 -13.56 -12.47
C VAL A 392 7.23 -13.04 -13.55
N ILE A 393 6.87 -13.91 -14.49
CA ILE A 393 5.85 -13.67 -15.51
C ILE A 393 4.67 -14.59 -15.20
N VAL A 394 3.47 -14.05 -15.08
CA VAL A 394 2.25 -14.83 -14.93
C VAL A 394 1.39 -14.67 -16.18
N ILE A 395 1.01 -15.79 -16.79
CA ILE A 395 0.04 -15.82 -17.89
C ILE A 395 -1.27 -16.41 -17.38
N VAL A 396 -2.34 -15.62 -17.40
CA VAL A 396 -3.68 -16.06 -16.99
C VAL A 396 -4.60 -16.12 -18.21
N THR A 397 -5.25 -17.27 -18.41
CA THR A 397 -6.21 -17.45 -19.52
C THR A 397 -7.45 -18.22 -19.09
N THR A 398 -8.58 -17.94 -19.76
CA THR A 398 -9.83 -18.72 -19.62
C THR A 398 -9.80 -20.01 -20.43
N GLY A 399 -8.90 -20.14 -21.40
CA GLY A 399 -8.71 -21.32 -22.22
C GLY A 399 -7.52 -22.16 -21.77
N GLU A 400 -6.83 -22.79 -22.73
CA GLU A 400 -5.68 -23.66 -22.48
C GLU A 400 -4.34 -22.97 -22.81
N ILE A 401 -3.25 -23.46 -22.23
CA ILE A 401 -1.89 -23.10 -22.65
C ILE A 401 -1.45 -24.02 -23.79
N GLY A 402 -1.15 -23.44 -24.96
CA GLY A 402 -0.70 -24.22 -26.12
C GLY A 402 0.65 -24.91 -25.89
N THR A 403 0.84 -26.09 -26.48
CA THR A 403 2.06 -26.90 -26.30
C THR A 403 3.34 -26.16 -26.67
N LYS A 404 3.33 -25.40 -27.77
CA LYS A 404 4.48 -24.57 -28.19
C LYS A 404 4.76 -23.43 -27.21
N ALA A 405 3.71 -22.83 -26.64
CA ALA A 405 3.84 -21.80 -25.62
C ALA A 405 4.50 -22.38 -24.36
N ARG A 406 4.02 -23.54 -23.90
CA ARG A 406 4.60 -24.29 -22.77
C ARG A 406 6.07 -24.65 -23.01
N GLN A 407 6.41 -25.15 -24.20
CA GLN A 407 7.79 -25.48 -24.56
C GLN A 407 8.71 -24.25 -24.53
N TYR A 408 8.25 -23.13 -25.08
CA TYR A 408 9.00 -21.89 -25.06
C TYR A 408 9.21 -21.36 -23.62
N ALA A 409 8.15 -21.35 -22.81
CA ALA A 409 8.24 -20.97 -21.39
C ALA A 409 9.25 -21.83 -20.63
N ASN A 410 9.21 -23.15 -20.84
CA ASN A 410 10.17 -24.07 -20.23
C ASN A 410 11.62 -23.75 -20.65
N LYS A 411 11.86 -23.49 -21.95
CA LYS A 411 13.20 -23.14 -22.44
C LYS A 411 13.74 -21.87 -21.79
N ILE A 412 12.92 -20.82 -21.72
CA ILE A 412 13.31 -19.56 -21.06
C ILE A 412 13.60 -19.78 -19.57
N MET A 413 12.78 -20.56 -18.88
CA MET A 413 13.01 -20.86 -17.47
C MET A 413 14.31 -21.66 -17.23
N THR A 414 14.66 -22.59 -18.13
CA THR A 414 15.94 -23.32 -18.07
C THR A 414 17.14 -22.40 -18.31
N ASP A 415 17.04 -21.45 -19.25
CA ASP A 415 18.18 -20.64 -19.68
C ASP A 415 18.37 -19.32 -18.90
N SER A 416 17.43 -18.95 -18.03
CA SER A 416 17.44 -17.64 -17.38
C SER A 416 17.03 -17.71 -15.91
N ASN A 417 17.12 -16.57 -15.22
CA ASN A 417 16.61 -16.42 -13.86
C ASN A 417 15.08 -16.19 -13.79
N LEU A 418 14.39 -16.11 -14.93
CA LEU A 418 12.94 -15.88 -14.96
C LEU A 418 12.16 -17.09 -14.47
N CYS A 419 11.05 -16.83 -13.79
CA CYS A 419 10.00 -17.81 -13.47
C CYS A 419 8.75 -17.48 -14.29
N ILE A 420 8.26 -18.43 -15.09
CA ILE A 420 7.06 -18.25 -15.91
C ILE A 420 5.97 -19.17 -15.37
N VAL A 421 4.96 -18.56 -14.77
CA VAL A 421 3.80 -19.20 -14.15
C VAL A 421 2.64 -19.13 -15.14
N THR A 422 1.96 -20.24 -15.37
CA THR A 422 0.72 -20.22 -16.16
C THR A 422 -0.48 -20.68 -15.33
N ILE A 423 -1.60 -20.00 -15.51
CA ILE A 423 -2.89 -20.32 -14.91
C ILE A 423 -3.91 -20.44 -16.03
N ASP A 424 -4.48 -21.63 -16.21
CA ASP A 424 -5.43 -21.94 -17.30
C ASP A 424 -6.87 -22.08 -16.82
N GLY A 425 -7.80 -22.33 -17.74
CA GLY A 425 -9.22 -22.44 -17.43
C GLY A 425 -9.57 -23.52 -16.39
N ASN A 426 -8.82 -24.62 -16.32
CA ASN A 426 -9.04 -25.66 -15.32
C ASN A 426 -8.58 -25.20 -13.93
N ASP A 427 -7.44 -24.51 -13.87
CA ASP A 427 -6.96 -23.89 -12.63
C ASP A 427 -7.98 -22.87 -12.11
N LEU A 428 -8.53 -22.03 -12.99
CA LEU A 428 -9.57 -21.05 -12.64
C LEU A 428 -10.85 -21.72 -12.12
N ALA A 429 -11.28 -22.82 -12.73
CA ALA A 429 -12.44 -23.58 -12.26
C ALA A 429 -12.20 -24.19 -10.86
N GLN A 430 -10.99 -24.68 -10.61
CA GLN A 430 -10.62 -25.20 -9.28
C GLN A 430 -10.62 -24.09 -8.23
N ILE A 431 -10.00 -22.95 -8.54
CA ILE A 431 -9.93 -21.77 -7.67
C ILE A 431 -11.34 -21.22 -7.39
N ARG A 432 -12.25 -21.25 -8.38
CA ARG A 432 -13.66 -20.89 -8.18
C ARG A 432 -14.30 -21.71 -7.06
N SER A 433 -14.15 -23.03 -7.12
CA SER A 433 -14.73 -23.92 -6.11
C SER A 433 -14.04 -23.83 -4.75
N LYS A 434 -12.75 -23.48 -4.76
CA LYS A 434 -11.89 -23.45 -3.58
C LYS A 434 -10.79 -22.41 -3.77
N PRO A 435 -10.97 -21.16 -3.29
CA PRO A 435 -10.02 -20.07 -3.52
C PRO A 435 -8.57 -20.39 -3.11
N VAL A 436 -8.39 -21.14 -2.02
CA VAL A 436 -7.06 -21.56 -1.50
C VAL A 436 -6.31 -22.48 -2.47
N ALA A 437 -6.98 -23.06 -3.48
CA ALA A 437 -6.32 -23.86 -4.52
C ALA A 437 -5.26 -23.07 -5.30
N ILE A 438 -5.29 -21.73 -5.29
CA ILE A 438 -4.23 -20.89 -5.89
C ILE A 438 -2.84 -21.23 -5.33
N VAL A 439 -2.75 -21.58 -4.05
CA VAL A 439 -1.49 -22.01 -3.42
C VAL A 439 -0.97 -23.29 -4.06
N ASP A 440 -1.86 -24.22 -4.37
CA ASP A 440 -1.49 -25.49 -5.00
C ASP A 440 -1.06 -25.28 -6.46
N VAL A 441 -1.78 -24.42 -7.20
CA VAL A 441 -1.45 -24.03 -8.58
C VAL A 441 -0.06 -23.37 -8.64
N LEU A 442 0.20 -22.38 -7.80
CA LEU A 442 1.49 -21.68 -7.80
C LEU A 442 2.64 -22.59 -7.33
N ASN A 443 2.41 -23.45 -6.34
CA ASN A 443 3.41 -24.43 -5.93
C ASN A 443 3.71 -25.46 -7.03
N ARG A 444 2.70 -25.87 -7.82
CA ARG A 444 2.91 -26.73 -8.99
C ARG A 444 3.84 -26.05 -9.99
N GLU A 445 3.55 -24.80 -10.37
CA GLU A 445 4.38 -24.05 -11.32
C GLU A 445 5.79 -23.81 -10.78
N ALA A 446 5.93 -23.47 -9.49
CA ALA A 446 7.23 -23.27 -8.84
C ALA A 446 8.06 -24.57 -8.81
N ARG A 447 7.47 -25.70 -8.44
CA ARG A 447 8.17 -27.01 -8.44
C ARG A 447 8.58 -27.42 -9.85
N HIS A 448 7.74 -27.17 -10.84
CA HIS A 448 8.07 -27.43 -12.24
C HIS A 448 9.26 -26.59 -12.69
N ALA A 449 9.27 -25.29 -12.36
CA ALA A 449 10.41 -24.41 -12.62
C ALA A 449 11.69 -24.89 -11.89
N MET A 450 11.58 -25.38 -10.65
CA MET A 450 12.72 -25.98 -9.93
C MET A 450 13.27 -27.20 -10.67
N THR A 451 12.41 -28.10 -11.17
CA THR A 451 12.85 -29.26 -11.96
C THR A 451 13.61 -28.82 -13.21
N LEU A 452 13.09 -27.83 -13.94
CA LEU A 452 13.72 -27.30 -15.16
C LEU A 452 15.06 -26.59 -14.92
N LYS A 453 15.27 -26.04 -13.72
CA LYS A 453 16.47 -25.30 -13.31
C LYS A 453 17.43 -26.17 -12.49
N THR A 454 17.23 -27.48 -12.46
CA THR A 454 18.14 -28.41 -11.78
C THR A 454 19.51 -28.32 -12.45
N LEU A 455 20.55 -28.08 -11.64
CA LEU A 455 21.92 -28.09 -12.13
C LEU A 455 22.33 -29.53 -12.44
N GLU A 456 22.98 -29.75 -13.58
CA GLU A 456 23.72 -30.99 -13.82
C GLU A 456 24.99 -30.93 -12.96
N ILE A 457 24.95 -31.57 -11.79
CA ILE A 457 26.07 -31.67 -10.84
C ILE A 457 26.63 -33.09 -10.89
#